data_AF-A0A6B8M589-F1
#
_entry.id   AF-A0A6B8M589-F1
#
_cell.length_a   1.000
_cell.length_b   1.000
_cell.length_c   1.000
_cell.angle_alpha   90.00
_cell.angle_beta   90.00
_cell.angle_gamma   90.00
#
_symmetry.space_group_name_H-M   'P 1'
#
loop_
_entity.id
_entity.type
_entity.pdbx_description
1 polymer ?
#
loop_
_entity_poly.entity_id
_entity_poly.type
_entity_poly.pdbx_seq_one_letter_code
_entity_poly.pdbx_strand_id
1 'polypeptide(L)'
;MDAPHLRIAITTNSLVELDANFAAAKQFVLYDVSAEESEFVDVVHFSRAGKGKASGGGKANNGGRCVMDDMENDDGTGKDPLVERVSAVDGCGILFTLGLSDLAAVRVNELKVFPVKSERVRAIDDVIAQVQNMMSGTQPLWMRRALSRRNGTPLQEQTAY
;
A
#
# COMPACT_ATOMS: atom_id res chain seq x y z
N MET A 1 22.53 -14.27 -14.44
CA MET A 1 22.69 -12.87 -14.03
C MET A 1 21.33 -12.46 -13.49
N ASP A 2 21.15 -12.47 -12.17
CA ASP A 2 19.89 -12.04 -11.55
C ASP A 2 19.75 -10.53 -11.73
N ALA A 3 18.83 -10.12 -12.61
CA ALA A 3 18.52 -8.71 -12.79
C ALA A 3 17.94 -8.15 -11.48
N PRO A 4 18.27 -6.91 -11.08
CA PRO A 4 17.67 -6.33 -9.88
C PRO A 4 16.15 -6.20 -10.05
N HIS A 5 15.39 -6.90 -9.22
CA HIS A 5 13.94 -6.85 -9.19
C HIS A 5 13.44 -5.96 -8.03
N LEU A 6 12.33 -5.25 -8.20
CA LEU A 6 11.64 -4.50 -7.16
C LEU A 6 10.18 -4.91 -7.07
N ARG A 7 9.76 -5.32 -5.87
CA ARG A 7 8.39 -5.71 -5.61
C ARG A 7 7.56 -4.45 -5.39
N ILE A 8 6.50 -4.32 -6.17
CA ILE A 8 5.56 -3.21 -6.07
C ILE A 8 4.19 -3.73 -5.70
N ALA A 9 3.47 -2.99 -4.85
CA ALA A 9 2.09 -3.23 -4.51
C ALA A 9 1.21 -2.17 -5.17
N ILE A 10 0.14 -2.57 -5.83
CA ILE A 10 -0.82 -1.67 -6.49
C ILE A 10 -2.19 -1.89 -5.88
N THR A 11 -2.83 -0.82 -5.43
CA THR A 11 -4.18 -0.88 -4.88
C THR A 11 -5.22 -0.80 -6.00
N THR A 12 -6.04 -1.83 -6.14
CA THR A 12 -7.04 -1.92 -7.22
C THR A 12 -8.31 -2.61 -6.73
N ASN A 13 -9.43 -2.34 -7.41
CA ASN A 13 -10.68 -3.07 -7.32
C ASN A 13 -10.96 -3.85 -8.61
N SER A 14 -10.41 -3.41 -9.74
CA SER A 14 -10.69 -3.93 -11.07
C SER A 14 -9.61 -4.87 -11.63
N LEU A 15 -8.44 -4.99 -10.98
CA LEU A 15 -7.26 -5.78 -11.41
C LEU A 15 -6.57 -5.29 -12.69
N VAL A 16 -7.08 -4.25 -13.33
CA VAL A 16 -6.52 -3.69 -14.58
C VAL A 16 -5.92 -2.30 -14.34
N GLU A 17 -6.48 -1.57 -13.38
CA GLU A 17 -6.15 -0.17 -13.12
C GLU A 17 -5.94 0.09 -11.64
N LEU A 18 -5.10 1.07 -11.33
CA LEU A 18 -5.01 1.70 -10.02
C LEU A 18 -6.22 2.61 -9.84
N ASP A 19 -7.28 2.06 -9.24
CA ASP A 19 -8.60 2.71 -9.11
C ASP A 19 -9.10 2.75 -7.64
N ALA A 20 -8.27 2.34 -6.69
CA ALA A 20 -8.63 2.26 -5.28
C ALA A 20 -7.72 3.07 -4.35
N ASN A 21 -8.28 3.46 -3.19
CA ASN A 21 -7.52 4.00 -2.06
C ASN A 21 -7.03 2.85 -1.17
N PHE A 22 -5.97 3.09 -0.40
CA PHE A 22 -5.34 2.08 0.45
C PHE A 22 -6.32 1.38 1.41
N ALA A 23 -7.18 2.14 2.08
CA ALA A 23 -8.16 1.61 3.04
C ALA A 23 -9.42 1.02 2.38
N ALA A 24 -9.78 1.46 1.17
CA ALA A 24 -11.02 1.07 0.50
C ALA A 24 -10.82 0.00 -0.59
N ALA A 25 -9.57 -0.29 -0.94
CA ALA A 25 -9.24 -1.31 -1.92
C ALA A 25 -9.72 -2.68 -1.47
N LYS A 26 -10.35 -3.40 -2.40
CA LYS A 26 -10.72 -4.80 -2.21
C LYS A 26 -9.53 -5.72 -2.31
N GLN A 27 -8.45 -5.29 -2.96
CA GLN A 27 -7.27 -6.13 -3.17
C GLN A 27 -6.03 -5.29 -3.48
N PHE A 28 -4.87 -5.83 -3.13
CA PHE A 28 -3.58 -5.36 -3.60
C PHE A 28 -2.98 -6.38 -4.56
N VAL A 29 -2.49 -5.90 -5.68
CA VAL A 29 -1.78 -6.73 -6.65
C VAL A 29 -0.29 -6.49 -6.50
N LEU A 30 0.45 -7.58 -6.37
CA LEU A 30 1.90 -7.59 -6.17
C LEU A 30 2.58 -7.99 -7.48
N TYR A 31 3.49 -7.13 -7.95
CA TYR A 31 4.34 -7.40 -9.10
C TYR A 31 5.80 -7.35 -8.68
N ASP A 32 6.64 -8.19 -9.29
CA ASP A 32 8.08 -8.00 -9.28
C ASP A 32 8.49 -7.38 -10.61
N VAL A 33 9.11 -6.21 -10.54
CA VAL A 33 9.45 -5.42 -11.73
C VAL A 33 10.97 -5.35 -11.83
N SER A 34 11.52 -5.74 -12.97
CA SER A 34 12.91 -5.48 -13.35
C SER A 34 12.96 -4.32 -14.35
N ALA A 35 14.14 -3.92 -14.80
CA ALA A 35 14.26 -2.86 -15.79
C ALA A 35 13.64 -3.20 -17.16
N GLU A 36 13.50 -4.50 -17.48
CA GLU A 36 13.07 -4.97 -18.80
C GLU A 36 11.77 -5.78 -18.76
N GLU A 37 11.46 -6.38 -17.62
CA GLU A 37 10.33 -7.31 -17.47
C GLU A 37 9.52 -7.02 -16.20
N SER A 38 8.31 -7.57 -16.14
CA SER A 38 7.47 -7.55 -14.94
C SER A 38 6.76 -8.89 -14.78
N GLU A 39 6.82 -9.44 -13.58
CA GLU A 39 6.17 -10.70 -13.24
C GLU A 39 5.07 -10.46 -12.20
N PHE A 40 3.90 -11.04 -12.45
CA PHE A 40 2.84 -11.08 -11.45
C PHE A 40 3.24 -12.04 -10.33
N VAL A 41 3.19 -11.58 -9.08
CA VAL A 41 3.59 -12.40 -7.93
C VAL A 41 2.35 -12.96 -7.22
N ASP A 42 1.44 -12.08 -6.80
CA ASP A 42 0.30 -12.47 -5.98
C ASP A 42 -0.79 -11.39 -5.95
N VAL A 43 -2.00 -11.77 -5.52
CA VAL A 43 -3.08 -10.84 -5.16
C VAL A 43 -3.52 -11.10 -3.73
N VAL A 44 -3.40 -10.05 -2.90
CA VAL A 44 -3.94 -10.07 -1.55
C VAL A 44 -5.34 -9.46 -1.56
N HIS A 45 -6.36 -10.27 -1.27
CA HIS A 45 -7.73 -9.81 -1.17
C HIS A 45 -8.06 -9.38 0.26
N PHE A 46 -8.74 -8.24 0.39
CA PHE A 46 -9.29 -7.74 1.64
C PHE A 46 -10.81 -7.85 1.58
N SER A 47 -11.39 -8.55 2.55
CA SER A 47 -12.83 -8.48 2.74
C SER A 47 -13.18 -7.07 3.21
N ARG A 48 -14.22 -6.47 2.62
CA ARG A 48 -14.82 -5.29 3.23
C ARG A 48 -15.47 -5.77 4.52
N ALA A 49 -14.84 -5.52 5.66
CA ALA A 49 -15.52 -5.60 6.95
C ALA A 49 -16.83 -4.81 6.80
N GLY A 50 -17.93 -5.53 6.98
CA GLY A 50 -19.23 -5.07 6.57
C GLY A 50 -19.51 -3.71 7.19
N LYS A 51 -20.16 -2.82 6.43
CA LYS A 51 -21.05 -1.85 7.05
C LYS A 51 -22.15 -2.64 7.75
N GLY A 52 -21.86 -3.18 8.94
CA GLY A 52 -22.85 -3.53 9.92
C GLY A 52 -23.45 -2.22 10.40
N LYS A 53 -24.42 -1.69 9.65
CA LYS A 53 -25.36 -0.73 10.19
C LYS A 53 -25.99 -1.43 11.38
N ALA A 54 -25.50 -1.15 12.60
CA ALA A 54 -26.19 -1.55 13.79
C ALA A 54 -27.58 -0.91 13.69
N SER A 55 -28.57 -1.72 13.37
CA SER A 55 -29.97 -1.43 13.64
C SER A 55 -30.16 -1.51 15.16
N GLY A 56 -29.52 -0.61 15.89
CA GLY A 56 -29.73 -0.41 17.32
C GLY A 56 -30.87 0.59 17.49
N GLY A 57 -32.10 0.10 17.46
CA GLY A 57 -33.28 0.88 17.82
C GLY A 57 -33.22 1.29 19.29
N GLY A 58 -32.64 2.45 19.59
CA GLY A 58 -32.70 3.09 20.91
C GLY A 58 -33.83 4.11 20.94
N LYS A 59 -35.02 3.69 21.38
CA LYS A 59 -36.13 4.60 21.71
C LYS A 59 -35.78 5.31 23.04
N ALA A 60 -35.94 6.64 23.04
CA ALA A 60 -35.43 7.63 23.99
C ALA A 60 -35.67 7.41 25.49
N ASN A 61 -34.86 8.08 26.33
CA ASN A 61 -35.36 8.90 27.45
C ASN A 61 -34.41 10.07 27.77
N ASN A 62 -35.02 11.15 28.23
CA ASN A 62 -34.50 12.52 28.35
C ASN A 62 -33.41 12.64 29.45
N GLY A 63 -32.29 13.32 29.17
CA GLY A 63 -31.42 13.89 30.21
C GLY A 63 -29.96 13.42 30.33
N GLY A 64 -29.41 12.64 29.39
CA GLY A 64 -27.99 12.24 29.42
C GLY A 64 -27.15 12.98 28.38
N ARG A 65 -26.12 13.72 28.80
CA ARG A 65 -25.10 14.28 27.90
C ARG A 65 -24.38 13.12 27.21
N CYS A 66 -24.72 12.84 25.94
CA CYS A 66 -23.97 11.90 25.12
C CYS A 66 -22.66 12.57 24.67
N VAL A 67 -21.58 12.35 25.42
CA VAL A 67 -20.23 12.48 24.88
C VAL A 67 -20.01 11.18 24.09
N MET A 68 -20.13 11.28 22.77
CA MET A 68 -19.70 10.23 21.85
C MET A 68 -18.41 10.74 21.21
N ASP A 69 -17.33 10.75 21.99
CA ASP A 69 -15.96 10.85 21.46
C ASP A 69 -15.60 9.48 20.89
N ASP A 70 -15.17 9.48 19.63
CA ASP A 70 -14.45 8.41 18.93
C ASP A 70 -15.09 7.03 18.88
N MET A 71 -16.11 6.91 18.03
CA MET A 71 -16.55 5.64 17.46
C MET A 71 -15.82 5.34 16.14
N GLU A 72 -14.48 5.41 16.16
CA GLU A 72 -13.66 5.11 15.00
C GLU A 72 -13.47 3.59 14.86
N ASN A 73 -14.42 2.96 14.16
CA ASN A 73 -14.29 1.69 13.46
C ASN A 73 -13.86 0.46 14.30
N ASP A 74 -14.70 0.02 15.24
CA ASP A 74 -14.56 -1.29 15.89
C ASP A 74 -15.52 -2.32 15.26
N ASP A 75 -14.99 -3.20 14.40
CA ASP A 75 -15.73 -4.28 13.72
C ASP A 75 -16.00 -5.51 14.62
N GLY A 76 -15.99 -5.36 15.96
CA GLY A 76 -16.37 -6.40 16.92
C GLY A 76 -15.53 -7.68 16.90
N THR A 77 -14.41 -7.68 16.19
CA THR A 77 -13.45 -8.80 16.06
C THR A 77 -12.04 -8.44 16.53
N GLY A 78 -11.80 -7.19 16.95
CA GLY A 78 -10.53 -6.73 17.53
C GLY A 78 -9.34 -6.74 16.58
N LYS A 79 -9.55 -6.86 15.26
CA LYS A 79 -8.48 -6.79 14.25
C LYS A 79 -8.59 -5.50 13.47
N ASP A 80 -7.60 -4.62 13.64
CA ASP A 80 -7.50 -3.38 12.89
C ASP A 80 -7.27 -3.68 11.40
N PRO A 81 -8.20 -3.33 10.49
CA PRO A 81 -8.07 -3.59 9.06
C PRO A 81 -6.87 -2.86 8.44
N LEU A 82 -6.36 -1.81 9.10
CA LEU A 82 -5.13 -1.15 8.67
C LEU A 82 -3.92 -2.06 8.84
N VAL A 83 -3.84 -2.79 9.96
CA VAL A 83 -2.70 -3.67 10.25
C VAL A 83 -2.60 -4.78 9.21
N GLU A 84 -3.71 -5.42 8.85
CA GLU A 84 -3.73 -6.45 7.81
C GLU A 84 -3.23 -5.92 6.46
N ARG A 85 -3.68 -4.73 6.06
CA ARG A 85 -3.26 -4.08 4.81
C ARG A 85 -1.78 -3.69 4.83
N VAL A 86 -1.29 -3.20 5.97
CA VAL A 86 0.13 -2.85 6.14
C VAL A 86 1.01 -4.10 6.07
N SER A 87 0.60 -5.19 6.70
CA SER A 87 1.32 -6.47 6.60
C SER A 87 1.35 -7.02 5.17
N ALA A 88 0.31 -6.80 4.37
CA ALA A 88 0.26 -7.24 2.97
C ALA A 88 1.28 -6.53 2.06
N VAL A 89 1.76 -5.35 2.44
CA VAL A 89 2.78 -4.60 1.68
C VAL A 89 4.18 -4.77 2.26
N ASP A 90 4.35 -5.57 3.30
CA ASP A 90 5.66 -5.86 3.86
C ASP A 90 6.57 -6.53 2.83
N GLY A 91 7.84 -6.12 2.80
CA GLY A 91 8.81 -6.54 1.78
C GLY A 91 8.61 -5.93 0.39
N CYS A 92 7.60 -5.06 0.18
CA CYS A 92 7.50 -4.26 -1.05
C CYS A 92 8.44 -3.06 -1.00
N GLY A 93 8.96 -2.66 -2.16
CA GLY A 93 9.72 -1.42 -2.29
C GLY A 93 8.83 -0.20 -2.51
N ILE A 94 7.70 -0.38 -3.19
CA ILE A 94 6.79 0.71 -3.58
C ILE A 94 5.34 0.28 -3.38
N LEU A 95 4.52 1.20 -2.90
CA LEU A 95 3.07 1.07 -2.85
C LEU A 95 2.43 2.18 -3.70
N PHE A 96 1.66 1.80 -4.71
CA PHE A 96 0.89 2.72 -5.53
C PHE A 96 -0.59 2.74 -5.12
N THR A 97 -1.11 3.92 -4.78
CA THR A 97 -2.50 4.10 -4.31
C THR A 97 -3.09 5.45 -4.75
N LEU A 98 -4.41 5.56 -4.89
CA LEU A 98 -5.08 6.86 -5.14
C LEU A 98 -5.12 7.74 -3.89
N GLY A 99 -5.19 7.09 -2.74
CA GLY A 99 -5.37 7.76 -1.46
C GLY A 99 -4.67 7.01 -0.35
N LEU A 100 -3.95 7.75 0.49
CA LEU A 100 -3.27 7.24 1.67
C LEU A 100 -3.57 8.19 2.82
N SER A 101 -3.98 7.66 3.97
CA SER A 101 -4.16 8.42 5.21
C SER A 101 -2.81 8.61 5.90
N ASP A 102 -2.70 9.64 6.75
CA ASP A 102 -1.45 9.97 7.44
C ASP A 102 -0.97 8.82 8.34
N LEU A 103 -1.88 8.18 9.08
CA LEU A 103 -1.56 7.01 9.89
C LEU A 103 -1.04 5.84 9.03
N ALA A 104 -1.66 5.57 7.89
CA ALA A 104 -1.20 4.54 6.96
C ALA A 104 0.18 4.87 6.38
N ALA A 105 0.43 6.14 6.04
CA ALA A 105 1.72 6.58 5.53
C ALA A 105 2.86 6.37 6.54
N VAL A 106 2.60 6.65 7.82
CA VAL A 106 3.56 6.36 8.90
C VAL A 106 3.90 4.88 8.95
N ARG A 107 2.87 4.00 8.99
CA ARG A 107 3.06 2.54 9.06
C ARG A 107 3.79 1.96 7.85
N VAL A 108 3.45 2.42 6.65
CA VAL A 108 4.11 1.99 5.39
C VAL A 108 5.57 2.47 5.36
N ASN A 109 5.85 3.67 5.85
CA ASN A 109 7.22 4.20 5.92
C ASN A 109 8.09 3.47 6.96
N GLU A 110 7.50 2.98 8.06
CA GLU A 110 8.18 2.13 9.05
C GLU A 110 8.72 0.85 8.37
N LEU A 111 7.95 0.26 7.45
CA LEU A 111 8.33 -0.91 6.63
C LEU A 111 9.30 -0.60 5.49
N LYS A 112 9.76 0.65 5.34
CA LYS A 112 10.62 1.09 4.23
C LYS A 112 10.00 0.95 2.84
N VAL A 113 8.68 0.84 2.77
CA VAL A 113 7.92 0.88 1.54
C VAL A 113 7.74 2.34 1.15
N PHE A 114 8.01 2.71 -0.11
CA PHE A 114 7.79 4.07 -0.59
C PHE A 114 6.35 4.24 -1.10
N PRO A 115 5.49 5.04 -0.44
CA PRO A 115 4.15 5.29 -0.94
C PRO A 115 4.16 6.30 -2.09
N VAL A 116 3.50 5.95 -3.19
CA VAL A 116 3.25 6.82 -4.34
C VAL A 116 1.75 7.04 -4.46
N LYS A 117 1.35 8.29 -4.26
CA LYS A 117 -0.03 8.72 -4.45
C LYS A 117 -0.25 9.09 -5.93
N SER A 118 -1.25 8.48 -6.56
CA SER A 118 -1.76 8.91 -7.86
C SER A 118 -3.00 9.78 -7.66
N GLU A 119 -3.09 10.92 -8.35
CA GLU A 119 -4.30 11.75 -8.31
C GLU A 119 -5.41 11.23 -9.23
N ARG A 120 -5.06 10.34 -10.17
CA ARG A 120 -5.96 9.83 -11.21
C ARG A 120 -5.85 8.31 -11.30
N VAL A 121 -6.90 7.72 -11.86
CA VAL A 121 -6.88 6.30 -12.25
C VAL A 121 -5.86 6.12 -13.37
N ARG A 122 -5.04 5.07 -13.25
CA ARG A 122 -3.97 4.73 -14.20
C ARG A 122 -4.00 3.24 -14.49
N ALA A 123 -3.66 2.83 -15.71
CA ALA A 123 -3.49 1.42 -16.02
C ALA A 123 -2.31 0.84 -15.22
N ILE A 124 -2.39 -0.43 -14.84
CA ILE A 124 -1.29 -1.12 -14.18
C ILE A 124 -0.03 -1.13 -15.07
N ASP A 125 -0.21 -1.28 -16.39
CA ASP A 125 0.88 -1.22 -17.35
C ASP A 125 1.63 0.11 -17.31
N ASP A 126 0.92 1.24 -17.18
CA ASP A 126 1.53 2.57 -17.05
C ASP A 126 2.30 2.72 -15.74
N VAL A 127 1.82 2.08 -14.66
CA VAL A 127 2.50 2.08 -13.36
C VAL A 127 3.79 1.27 -13.44
N ILE A 128 3.75 0.08 -14.05
CA ILE A 128 4.93 -0.75 -14.27
C ILE A 128 5.94 -0.03 -15.15
N ALA A 129 5.51 0.55 -16.28
CA ALA A 129 6.38 1.31 -17.18
C ALA A 129 7.04 2.50 -16.48
N GLN A 130 6.34 3.19 -15.57
CA GLN A 130 6.95 4.25 -14.76
C GLN A 130 8.10 3.70 -13.90
N VAL A 131 7.89 2.57 -13.23
CA VAL A 131 8.92 1.95 -12.37
C VAL A 131 10.12 1.48 -13.21
N GLN A 132 9.87 0.87 -14.37
CA GLN A 132 10.93 0.44 -15.30
C GLN A 132 11.77 1.64 -15.78
N ASN A 133 11.13 2.75 -16.14
CA ASN A 133 11.84 3.98 -16.52
C ASN A 133 12.68 4.57 -15.38
N MET A 134 12.21 4.45 -14.13
CA MET A 134 12.99 4.87 -12.96
C MET A 134 14.19 3.95 -12.69
N MET A 135 14.08 2.66 -13.02
CA MET A 135 15.17 1.69 -12.88
C MET A 135 16.25 1.84 -13.94
N SER A 136 15.87 2.11 -15.19
CA SER A 136 16.78 2.25 -16.33
C SER A 136 17.45 3.64 -16.38
N GLY A 137 16.78 4.66 -15.86
CA GLY A 137 17.30 6.02 -15.76
C GLY A 137 18.05 6.32 -14.45
N THR A 138 17.88 7.54 -13.94
CA THR A 138 18.50 7.96 -12.68
C THR A 138 17.71 7.41 -11.49
N GLN A 139 18.13 6.24 -10.99
CA GLN A 139 17.53 5.61 -9.82
C GLN A 139 17.57 6.53 -8.59
N PRO A 140 16.42 6.86 -7.98
CA PRO A 140 16.38 7.62 -6.74
C PRO A 140 17.18 6.93 -5.63
N LEU A 141 17.75 7.70 -4.70
CA LEU A 141 18.58 7.17 -3.61
C LEU A 141 17.85 6.10 -2.78
N TRP A 142 16.55 6.27 -2.54
CA TRP A 142 15.75 5.28 -1.81
C TRP A 142 15.59 3.97 -2.61
N MET A 143 15.50 4.05 -3.94
CA MET A 143 15.36 2.89 -4.82
C MET A 143 16.67 2.10 -4.90
N ARG A 144 17.81 2.80 -4.99
CA ARG A 144 19.14 2.17 -4.84
C ARG A 144 19.23 1.39 -3.54
N ARG A 145 18.78 1.98 -2.43
CA ARG A 145 18.74 1.32 -1.11
C ARG A 145 17.78 0.15 -1.04
N ALA A 146 16.65 0.18 -1.75
CA ALA A 146 15.69 -0.92 -1.78
C ALA A 146 16.23 -2.11 -2.60
N LEU A 147 16.81 -1.85 -3.78
CA LEU A 147 17.40 -2.86 -4.66
C LEU A 147 18.59 -3.59 -4.00
N SER A 148 19.49 -2.85 -3.35
CA SER A 148 20.65 -3.46 -2.67
C SER A 148 20.27 -4.39 -1.50
N ARG A 149 19.19 -4.08 -0.76
CA ARG A 149 18.72 -4.93 0.35
C ARG A 149 18.17 -6.28 -0.13
N ARG A 150 17.47 -6.30 -1.27
CA ARG A 150 16.89 -7.54 -1.83
C ARG A 150 17.94 -8.45 -2.46
N ASN A 151 18.95 -7.87 -3.10
CA ASN A 151 20.00 -8.62 -3.78
C ASN A 151 21.11 -9.12 -2.83
N GLY A 152 20.98 -8.91 -1.51
CA GLY A 152 22.02 -9.23 -0.52
C GLY A 152 23.35 -8.50 -0.76
N THR A 153 23.35 -7.45 -1.59
CA THR A 153 24.56 -6.71 -1.95
C THR A 153 24.70 -5.54 -0.99
N PRO A 154 25.77 -5.45 -0.18
CA PRO A 154 25.93 -4.35 0.75
C PRO A 154 26.00 -3.03 -0.03
N LEU A 155 25.24 -2.05 0.44
CA LEU A 155 25.30 -0.67 -0.07
C LEU A 155 26.73 -0.15 0.15
N GLN A 156 27.49 0.08 -0.92
CA GLN A 156 28.70 0.89 -0.81
C GLN A 156 28.27 2.28 -0.35
N GLU A 157 28.64 2.63 0.88
CA GLU A 157 28.48 3.97 1.44
C GLU A 157 29.10 4.97 0.45
N GLN A 158 28.24 5.69 -0.26
CA GLN A 158 28.68 6.87 -1.01
C GLN A 158 28.90 7.97 0.01
N THR A 159 30.14 8.07 0.48
CA THR A 159 30.65 9.25 1.19
C THR A 159 30.44 10.45 0.30
N ALA A 160 29.45 11.27 0.61
CA ALA A 160 29.32 12.60 0.05
C ALA A 160 30.45 13.45 0.67
N TYR A 161 31.42 13.84 -0.16
CA TYR A 161 32.33 14.94 0.12
C TYR A 161 31.65 16.28 -0.20
#